data_AF-A0A917GK88-F1
#
_entry.id   AF-A0A917GK88-F1
#
_cell.length_a   1.000
_cell.length_b   1.000
_cell.length_c   1.000
_cell.angle_alpha   90.00
_cell.angle_beta   90.00
_cell.angle_gamma   90.00
#
_symmetry.space_group_name_H-M   'P 1'
#
loop_
_entity.id
_entity.type
_entity.pdbx_description
1 polymer ?
#
loop_
_entity_poly.entity_id
_entity_poly.type
_entity_poly.pdbx_seq_one_letter_code
_entity_poly.pdbx_strand_id
1 'polypeptide(L)'
;MTIKNTNHIYKDELKKSELFAIWITERIGTIGFFFIIIIWTVIWLCWNMFAPLHLCFDPFPGFVLWLFISNLIQIMLMPLIMVGQNLQAKRAEIRSENDFNVNIKAEKEITFLIEEMKELKVMVSKLTKDHQ
;
A
#
# COMPACT_ATOMS: atom_id res chain seq x y z
N MET A 1 -1.83 -5.73 28.54
CA MET A 1 -2.53 -6.13 27.30
C MET A 1 -1.52 -6.05 26.16
N THR A 2 -1.04 -7.19 25.67
CA THR A 2 -0.17 -7.24 24.50
C THR A 2 -1.02 -6.89 23.27
N ILE A 3 -0.63 -5.82 22.58
CA ILE A 3 -1.21 -5.40 21.31
C ILE A 3 -1.05 -6.60 20.37
N LYS A 4 -2.13 -7.37 20.18
CA LYS A 4 -2.16 -8.47 19.23
C LYS A 4 -2.03 -7.82 17.87
N ASN A 5 -0.85 -7.92 17.27
CA ASN A 5 -0.56 -7.32 15.97
C ASN A 5 -1.41 -8.03 14.92
N THR A 6 -2.56 -7.45 14.57
CA THR A 6 -3.56 -7.99 13.65
C THR A 6 -2.99 -8.27 12.25
N ASN A 7 -1.80 -7.75 11.92
CA ASN A 7 -1.10 -8.09 10.67
C ASN A 7 -0.78 -9.58 10.52
N HIS A 8 -0.68 -10.36 11.60
CA HIS A 8 -0.33 -11.78 11.51
C HIS A 8 -1.49 -12.68 11.11
N ILE A 9 -2.74 -12.31 11.41
CA ILE A 9 -3.91 -13.17 11.14
C ILE A 9 -4.17 -13.30 9.63
N TYR A 10 -3.81 -12.29 8.83
CA TYR A 10 -4.07 -12.29 7.39
C TYR A 10 -3.00 -13.00 6.56
N LYS A 11 -1.77 -13.14 7.06
CA LYS A 11 -0.67 -13.77 6.28
C LYS A 11 -0.94 -15.23 5.94
N ASP A 12 -1.74 -15.92 6.76
CA ASP A 12 -1.99 -17.35 6.62
C ASP A 12 -3.17 -17.69 5.68
N GLU A 13 -4.01 -16.73 5.29
CA GLU A 13 -5.12 -16.95 4.34
C GLU A 13 -4.81 -16.55 2.89
N LEU A 14 -3.70 -15.85 2.65
CA LEU A 14 -3.34 -15.39 1.29
C LEU A 14 -2.87 -16.54 0.42
N LYS A 15 -3.46 -16.67 -0.77
CA LYS A 15 -2.95 -17.60 -1.79
C LYS A 15 -1.59 -17.13 -2.28
N LYS A 16 -0.70 -18.07 -2.62
CA LYS A 16 0.64 -17.77 -3.16
C LYS A 16 0.59 -16.83 -4.40
N SER A 17 -0.45 -16.94 -5.21
CA SER A 17 -0.69 -16.07 -6.37
C SER A 17 -0.94 -14.60 -5.98
N GLU A 18 -1.62 -14.37 -4.87
CA GLU A 18 -1.93 -13.04 -4.35
C GLU A 18 -0.70 -12.36 -3.77
N LEU A 19 0.14 -13.14 -3.07
CA LEU A 19 1.46 -12.70 -2.61
C LEU A 19 2.35 -12.29 -3.78
N PHE A 20 2.34 -13.05 -4.87
CA PHE A 20 3.09 -12.71 -6.08
C PHE A 20 2.57 -11.42 -6.73
N ALA A 21 1.25 -11.24 -6.83
CA ALA A 21 0.67 -10.01 -7.37
C ALA A 21 1.06 -8.78 -6.53
N ILE A 22 1.00 -8.87 -5.20
CA ILE A 22 1.44 -7.78 -4.30
C ILE A 22 2.91 -7.45 -4.53
N TRP A 23 3.77 -8.47 -4.57
CA TRP A 23 5.22 -8.28 -4.78
C TRP A 23 5.51 -7.55 -6.09
N ILE A 24 4.79 -7.92 -7.17
CA ILE A 24 4.89 -7.24 -8.47
C ILE A 24 4.41 -5.79 -8.36
N THR A 25 3.23 -5.55 -7.80
CA THR A 25 2.67 -4.19 -7.69
C THR A 25 3.57 -3.26 -6.88
N GLU A 26 4.15 -3.73 -5.77
CA GLU A 26 5.07 -2.94 -4.95
C GLU A 26 6.37 -2.60 -5.70
N ARG A 27 6.93 -3.56 -6.45
CA ARG A 27 8.17 -3.34 -7.22
C ARG A 27 7.96 -2.46 -8.45
N ILE A 28 6.87 -2.68 -9.20
CA ILE A 28 6.57 -1.94 -10.44
C ILE A 28 5.98 -0.55 -10.15
N GLY A 29 5.23 -0.39 -9.05
CA GLY A 29 4.61 0.88 -8.67
C GLY A 29 5.56 1.94 -8.11
N THR A 30 6.87 1.70 -8.12
CA THR A 30 7.87 2.62 -7.56
C THR A 30 8.32 3.66 -8.60
N ILE A 31 8.47 4.93 -8.19
CA ILE A 31 8.95 6.00 -9.08
C ILE A 31 10.33 5.73 -9.69
N GLY A 32 11.22 5.04 -8.96
CA GLY A 32 12.52 4.62 -9.48
C GLY A 32 12.43 3.64 -10.65
N PHE A 33 11.45 2.73 -10.64
CA PHE A 33 11.22 1.78 -11.73
C PHE A 33 10.77 2.48 -13.01
N PHE A 34 9.95 3.53 -12.88
CA PHE A 34 9.54 4.38 -13.99
C PHE A 34 10.75 5.03 -14.69
N PHE A 35 11.69 5.60 -13.94
CA PHE A 35 12.91 6.17 -14.53
C PHE A 35 13.79 5.11 -15.20
N ILE A 36 13.91 3.91 -14.64
CA ILE A 36 14.65 2.80 -15.25
C ILE A 36 14.06 2.45 -16.62
N ILE A 37 12.74 2.34 -16.74
CA ILE A 37 12.07 2.08 -18.02
C ILE A 37 12.34 3.21 -19.02
N ILE A 38 12.21 4.47 -18.61
CA ILE A 38 12.47 5.61 -19.49
C ILE A 38 13.92 5.59 -20.02
N ILE A 39 14.89 5.42 -19.13
CA ILE A 39 16.31 5.40 -19.50
C ILE A 39 16.57 4.24 -20.46
N TRP A 40 16.04 3.05 -20.16
CA TRP A 40 16.15 1.90 -21.03
C TRP A 40 15.54 2.14 -22.42
N THR A 41 14.35 2.74 -22.49
CA THR A 41 13.67 3.08 -23.75
C THR A 41 14.47 4.09 -24.55
N VAL A 42 15.03 5.13 -23.92
CA VAL A 42 15.87 6.13 -24.60
C VAL A 42 17.13 5.49 -25.15
N ILE A 43 17.81 4.65 -24.37
CA ILE A 43 19.01 3.92 -24.81
C ILE A 43 18.68 3.03 -26.01
N TRP A 44 17.57 2.29 -25.96
CA TRP A 44 17.14 1.41 -27.05
C TRP A 44 16.81 2.18 -28.33
N LEU A 45 16.13 3.32 -28.20
CA LEU A 45 15.80 4.20 -29.33
C LEU A 45 17.07 4.80 -29.94
N CYS A 46 17.99 5.31 -29.12
CA CYS A 46 19.28 5.83 -29.58
C CYS A 46 20.09 4.74 -30.28
N TRP A 47 20.12 3.52 -29.73
CA TRP A 47 20.82 2.39 -30.36
C TRP A 47 20.25 2.10 -31.76
N ASN A 48 18.92 1.97 -31.90
CA ASN A 48 18.32 1.70 -33.21
C ASN A 48 18.45 2.86 -34.21
N MET A 49 18.55 4.12 -33.73
CA MET A 49 18.71 5.29 -34.60
C MET A 49 20.15 5.48 -35.10
N PHE A 50 21.15 5.18 -34.26
CA PHE A 50 22.56 5.40 -34.59
C PHE A 50 23.30 4.11 -35.03
N ALA A 51 22.69 2.93 -34.89
CA ALA A 51 23.31 1.68 -35.31
C ALA A 51 23.38 1.54 -36.85
N PRO A 52 24.47 0.96 -37.37
CA PRO A 52 24.56 0.60 -38.79
C PRO A 52 23.50 -0.42 -39.21
N LEU A 53 23.07 -0.40 -40.48
CA LEU A 53 22.03 -1.31 -41.02
C LEU A 53 22.26 -2.81 -40.74
N HIS A 54 23.50 -3.25 -40.56
CA HIS A 54 23.85 -4.66 -40.32
C HIS A 54 23.71 -5.10 -38.85
N LEU A 55 23.60 -4.16 -37.91
CA LEU A 55 23.37 -4.37 -36.47
C LEU A 55 22.00 -3.86 -36.03
N CYS A 56 21.20 -3.35 -36.97
CA CYS A 56 19.88 -2.82 -36.70
C CYS A 56 18.91 -3.97 -36.48
N PHE A 57 18.52 -4.17 -35.22
CA PHE A 57 17.58 -5.23 -34.82
C PHE A 57 16.17 -4.97 -35.40
N ASP A 58 15.85 -3.71 -35.69
CA ASP A 58 14.56 -3.31 -36.28
C ASP A 58 14.76 -2.23 -37.39
N PRO A 59 14.88 -2.62 -38.68
CA PRO A 59 14.95 -1.70 -39.82
C PRO A 59 13.64 -0.89 -39.98
N PHE A 60 13.69 0.25 -40.68
CA PHE A 60 12.54 1.15 -40.82
C PHE A 60 11.27 0.40 -41.31
N PRO A 61 10.12 0.50 -40.60
CA PRO A 61 9.84 1.33 -39.43
C PRO A 61 10.04 0.54 -38.12
N GLY A 62 11.26 0.57 -37.57
CA GLY A 62 11.67 -0.26 -36.44
C GLY A 62 11.16 0.10 -35.06
N PHE A 63 10.03 0.79 -35.01
CA PHE A 63 9.28 1.11 -33.79
C PHE A 63 8.09 0.15 -33.61
N VAL A 64 7.67 -0.54 -34.68
CA VAL A 64 6.46 -1.36 -34.70
C VAL A 64 6.63 -2.62 -33.83
N LEU A 65 7.75 -3.35 -33.94
CA LEU A 65 7.96 -4.55 -33.12
C LEU A 65 8.15 -4.19 -31.64
N TRP A 66 8.88 -3.11 -31.37
CA TRP A 66 9.05 -2.60 -30.01
C TRP A 66 7.71 -2.21 -29.37
N LEU A 67 6.87 -1.45 -30.09
CA LEU A 67 5.54 -1.10 -29.63
C LEU A 67 4.65 -2.33 -29.39
N PHE A 68 4.70 -3.29 -30.31
CA PHE A 68 3.90 -4.51 -30.22
C PHE A 68 4.26 -5.31 -28.97
N ILE A 69 5.56 -5.54 -28.73
CA ILE A 69 6.05 -6.25 -27.55
C ILE A 69 5.71 -5.48 -26.27
N SER A 70 5.93 -4.17 -26.24
CA SER A 70 5.63 -3.32 -25.08
C SER A 70 4.12 -3.34 -24.76
N ASN A 71 3.26 -3.27 -25.77
CA ASN A 71 1.81 -3.28 -25.58
C ASN A 71 1.32 -4.62 -25.05
N LEU A 72 1.83 -5.74 -25.57
CA LEU A 72 1.49 -7.07 -25.09
C LEU A 72 1.85 -7.24 -23.59
N ILE A 73 3.04 -6.80 -23.20
CA ILE A 73 3.50 -6.84 -21.81
C ILE A 73 2.61 -5.95 -20.93
N GLN A 74 2.25 -4.75 -21.40
CA GLN A 74 1.39 -3.82 -20.67
C GLN A 74 -0.02 -4.39 -20.41
N ILE A 75 -0.63 -5.03 -21.42
CA ILE A 75 -1.95 -5.66 -21.29
C ILE A 75 -1.92 -6.77 -20.22
N MET A 76 -0.83 -7.53 -20.13
CA MET A 76 -0.65 -8.57 -19.11
C MET A 76 -0.39 -7.99 -17.71
N LEU A 77 0.35 -6.89 -17.63
CA LEU A 77 0.70 -6.24 -16.36
C LEU A 77 -0.50 -5.56 -15.70
N MET A 78 -1.41 -4.97 -16.47
CA MET A 78 -2.47 -4.12 -15.91
C MET A 78 -3.45 -4.88 -14.97
N PRO A 79 -3.98 -6.06 -15.33
CA PRO A 79 -4.80 -6.87 -14.41
C PRO A 79 -4.02 -7.34 -13.18
N LEU A 80 -2.74 -7.67 -13.35
CA LEU A 80 -1.87 -8.12 -12.27
C LEU A 80 -1.63 -7.02 -11.24
N ILE A 81 -1.36 -5.81 -11.72
CA ILE A 81 -1.24 -4.61 -10.88
C ILE A 81 -2.56 -4.34 -10.16
N MET A 82 -3.69 -4.43 -10.86
CA MET A 82 -5.03 -4.21 -10.32
C MET A 82 -5.37 -5.20 -9.21
N VAL A 83 -5.02 -6.48 -9.36
CA VAL A 83 -5.18 -7.48 -8.29
C VAL A 83 -4.36 -7.11 -7.05
N GLY A 84 -3.10 -6.70 -7.23
CA GLY A 84 -2.28 -6.23 -6.12
C GLY A 84 -2.84 -4.99 -5.44
N GLN A 85 -3.40 -4.05 -6.21
CA GLN A 85 -4.06 -2.84 -5.69
C GLN A 85 -5.34 -3.16 -4.91
N ASN A 86 -6.22 -4.01 -5.44
CA ASN A 86 -7.46 -4.43 -4.75
C ASN A 86 -7.13 -5.09 -3.39
N LEU A 87 -6.06 -5.87 -3.33
CA LEU A 87 -5.64 -6.53 -2.12
C LEU A 87 -5.01 -5.58 -1.10
N GLN A 88 -4.23 -4.59 -1.56
CA GLN A 88 -3.75 -3.50 -0.71
C GLN A 88 -4.91 -2.66 -0.16
N ALA A 89 -5.93 -2.36 -0.99
CA ALA A 89 -7.12 -1.62 -0.58
C ALA A 89 -7.91 -2.38 0.49
N LYS A 90 -8.14 -3.69 0.31
CA LYS A 90 -8.79 -4.54 1.33
C LYS A 90 -8.03 -4.52 2.66
N ARG A 91 -6.70 -4.57 2.63
CA ARG A 91 -5.87 -4.45 3.84
C ARG A 91 -6.00 -3.07 4.50
N ALA A 92 -6.08 -2.01 3.71
CA ALA A 92 -6.26 -0.65 4.21
C ALA A 92 -7.63 -0.47 4.87
N GLU A 93 -8.69 -1.04 4.29
CA GLU A 93 -10.05 -1.05 4.84
C GLU A 93 -10.10 -1.72 6.21
N ILE A 94 -9.58 -2.94 6.33
CA ILE A 94 -9.54 -3.68 7.61
C ILE A 94 -8.73 -2.93 8.66
N ARG A 95 -7.61 -2.30 8.27
CA ARG A 95 -6.84 -1.45 9.18
C ARG A 95 -7.68 -0.28 9.68
N SER A 96 -8.40 0.38 8.78
CA SER A 96 -9.30 1.48 9.11
C SER A 96 -10.42 1.05 10.06
N GLU A 97 -11.01 -0.13 9.86
CA GLU A 97 -12.03 -0.68 10.76
C GLU A 97 -11.46 -0.98 12.15
N ASN A 98 -10.27 -1.57 12.22
CA ASN A 98 -9.62 -1.85 13.49
C ASN A 98 -9.26 -0.56 14.24
N ASP A 99 -8.72 0.45 13.55
CA ASP A 99 -8.40 1.74 14.13
C ASP A 99 -9.66 2.46 14.62
N PHE A 100 -10.78 2.35 13.89
CA PHE A 100 -12.08 2.85 14.31
C PHE A 100 -12.56 2.17 15.61
N ASN A 101 -12.49 0.84 15.69
CA ASN A 101 -12.89 0.10 16.88
C ASN A 101 -12.04 0.43 18.11
N VAL A 102 -10.72 0.61 17.91
CA VAL A 102 -9.82 1.07 18.97
C VAL A 102 -10.20 2.46 19.44
N ASN A 103 -10.52 3.37 18.52
CA ASN A 103 -10.93 4.73 18.85
C ASN A 103 -12.22 4.77 19.68
N ILE A 104 -13.25 4.01 19.28
CA ILE A 104 -14.50 3.89 20.06
C ILE A 104 -14.24 3.32 21.45
N LYS A 105 -13.33 2.34 21.58
CA LYS A 105 -12.96 1.80 22.89
C LYS A 105 -12.25 2.85 23.75
N ALA A 106 -11.32 3.60 23.17
CA ALA A 106 -10.62 4.68 23.85
C ALA A 106 -11.59 5.78 24.31
N GLU A 107 -12.55 6.17 23.47
CA GLU A 107 -13.59 7.15 23.83
C GLU A 107 -14.41 6.69 25.04
N LYS A 108 -14.81 5.41 25.09
CA LYS A 108 -15.51 4.83 26.24
C LYS A 108 -14.66 4.83 27.50
N GLU A 109 -13.40 4.42 27.41
CA GLU A 109 -12.47 4.43 28.55
C GLU A 109 -12.21 5.85 29.06
N ILE A 110 -12.06 6.84 28.18
CA ILE A 110 -11.93 8.25 28.56
C ILE A 110 -13.19 8.75 29.26
N THR A 111 -14.36 8.43 28.73
CA THR A 111 -15.65 8.84 29.34
C THR A 111 -15.79 8.25 30.74
N PHE A 112 -15.45 6.97 30.91
CA PHE A 112 -15.43 6.30 32.20
C PHE A 112 -14.47 6.97 33.19
N LEU A 113 -13.24 7.30 32.75
CA LEU A 113 -12.27 8.02 33.60
C LEU A 113 -12.76 9.41 33.99
N ILE A 114 -13.44 10.14 33.09
CA ILE A 114 -14.04 11.44 33.40
C ILE A 114 -15.13 11.31 34.47
N GLU A 115 -15.90 10.24 34.46
CA GLU A 115 -16.94 9.97 35.46
C GLU A 115 -16.32 9.69 36.83
N GLU A 116 -15.34 8.79 36.91
CA GLU A 116 -14.55 8.52 38.14
C GLU A 116 -13.88 9.80 38.68
N MET A 117 -13.31 10.63 37.80
CA MET A 117 -12.73 11.91 38.21
C MET A 117 -13.76 12.88 38.80
N LYS A 118 -14.99 12.89 38.28
CA LYS A 118 -16.08 13.71 38.86
C LYS A 118 -16.47 13.19 40.25
N GLU A 119 -16.58 11.88 40.43
CA GLU A 119 -16.89 11.28 41.73
C GLU A 119 -15.82 11.60 42.77
N LEU A 120 -14.54 11.45 42.42
CA LEU A 120 -13.41 11.83 43.27
C LEU A 120 -13.47 13.32 43.64
N LYS A 121 -13.75 14.21 42.68
CA LYS A 121 -13.89 15.65 42.95
C LYS A 121 -15.02 15.95 43.93
N VAL A 122 -16.15 15.26 43.83
CA VAL A 122 -17.27 15.42 44.78
C VAL A 122 -16.86 14.93 46.18
N MET A 123 -16.21 13.77 46.30
CA MET A 123 -15.73 13.26 47.59
C MET A 123 -14.74 14.22 48.27
N VAL A 124 -13.75 14.73 47.53
CA VAL A 124 -12.80 15.72 48.06
C VAL A 124 -13.53 16.98 48.52
N SER A 125 -14.50 17.48 47.75
CA SER A 125 -15.27 18.68 48.13
C SER A 125 -16.09 18.51 49.41
N LYS A 126 -16.57 17.30 49.69
CA LYS A 126 -17.28 16.98 50.94
C LYS A 126 -16.31 16.97 52.12
N LEU A 127 -15.14 16.35 51.97
CA LEU A 127 -14.11 16.33 53.01
C LEU A 127 -13.58 17.74 53.34
N THR A 128 -13.41 18.60 52.35
CA THR A 128 -12.98 19.99 52.60
C THR A 128 -14.04 20.79 53.39
N LYS A 129 -15.33 20.53 53.17
CA LYS A 129 -16.43 21.18 53.91
C LYS A 129 -16.59 20.67 55.34
N ASP A 130 -16.21 19.42 55.62
CA ASP A 130 -16.33 18.81 56.96
C ASP A 130 -15.20 19.22 57.91
N HIS A 131 -14.15 19.87 57.38
CA HIS A 131 -13.01 20.40 58.14
C HIS A 131 -13.04 21.93 58.31
N GLN A 132 -14.17 22.57 57.98
CA GLN A 132 -14.38 24.02 58.07
C GLN A 132 -15.58 24.33 58.96
#